data_AF-A0A7Y7LAP2-F1
#
_entry.id   AF-A0A7Y7LAP2-F1
#
_cell.length_a   1.000
_cell.length_b   1.000
_cell.length_c   1.000
_cell.angle_alpha   90.00
_cell.angle_beta   90.00
_cell.angle_gamma   90.00
#
_symmetry.space_group_name_H-M   'P 1'
#
loop_
_entity.id
_entity.type
_entity.pdbx_description
1 polymer ?
#
loop_
_entity_poly.entity_id
_entity_poly.type
_entity_poly.pdbx_seq_one_letter_code
_entity_poly.pdbx_strand_id
1 'polypeptide(L)'
;MLSKTLIFICLLAVCLTACSRKQKFDRDKWDDGDGLTFAYRPGMVNDLIESKQLNNLKYQQVIHLLHRPQLSSKDSMVYDLDREYSKGKLIYTQTLVVFLKDSVVTKAEVHETHAKKK
;
A
#
# COMPACT_ATOMS: atom_id res chain seq x y z
N MET A 1 43.01 15.11 4.65
CA MET A 1 42.81 13.85 3.90
C MET A 1 41.71 13.06 4.60
N LEU A 2 40.46 13.15 4.14
CA LEU A 2 39.39 12.28 4.68
C LEU A 2 39.82 10.84 4.42
N SER A 3 39.92 10.02 5.48
CA SER A 3 40.33 8.62 5.34
C SER A 3 39.29 7.90 4.48
N LYS A 4 39.75 7.15 3.47
CA LYS A 4 38.89 6.36 2.56
C LYS A 4 37.94 5.43 3.34
N THR A 5 38.33 5.06 4.56
CA THR A 5 37.57 4.26 5.53
C THR A 5 36.34 4.99 6.08
N LEU A 6 36.42 6.29 6.38
CA LEU A 6 35.28 7.09 6.87
C LEU A 6 34.20 7.25 5.79
N ILE A 7 34.59 7.34 4.52
CA ILE A 7 33.66 7.43 3.39
C ILE A 7 32.86 6.13 3.24
N PHE A 8 33.51 4.98 3.41
CA PHE A 8 32.83 3.66 3.36
C PHE A 8 31.84 3.47 4.51
N ILE A 9 32.15 3.94 5.71
CA ILE A 9 31.27 3.85 6.89
C ILE A 9 30.03 4.76 6.72
N CYS A 10 30.21 5.97 6.18
CA CYS A 10 29.08 6.85 5.84
C CYS A 10 28.20 6.26 4.73
N LEU A 11 28.78 5.61 3.72
CA LEU A 11 28.00 4.97 2.64
C LEU A 11 27.14 3.81 3.16
N LEU A 12 27.66 3.03 4.11
CA LEU A 12 26.94 1.89 4.68
C LEU A 12 25.74 2.32 5.56
N ALA A 13 25.83 3.47 6.22
CA ALA A 13 24.77 4.01 7.07
C ALA A 13 23.56 4.54 6.26
N VAL A 14 23.78 5.05 5.04
CA VAL A 14 22.70 5.56 4.18
C VAL A 14 21.87 4.42 3.56
N CYS A 15 22.41 3.21 3.44
CA CYS A 15 21.69 2.05 2.90
C CYS A 15 20.60 1.49 3.83
N LEU A 16 20.58 1.86 5.11
CA LEU A 16 19.62 1.34 6.10
C LEU A 16 18.29 2.09 6.14
N THR A 17 18.18 3.26 5.52
CA THR A 17 16.93 4.07 5.52
C THR A 17 15.98 3.71 4.38
N ALA A 18 16.27 2.69 3.57
CA ALA A 18 15.38 2.19 2.53
C ALA A 18 14.27 1.26 3.06
N CYS A 19 14.11 1.15 4.39
CA CYS A 19 12.87 0.63 4.96
C CYS A 19 11.73 1.57 4.57
N SER A 20 10.72 1.03 3.88
CA SER A 20 9.49 1.73 3.57
C SER A 20 8.99 2.47 4.81
N ARG A 21 8.70 3.77 4.65
CA ARG A 21 8.29 4.63 5.77
C ARG A 21 6.97 4.11 6.31
N LYS A 22 7.02 3.30 7.37
CA LYS A 22 5.82 2.90 8.13
C LYS A 22 5.17 4.17 8.66
N GLN A 23 3.98 4.47 8.17
CA GLN A 23 3.19 5.65 8.50
C GLN A 23 1.91 5.19 9.18
N LYS A 24 1.47 5.93 10.21
CA LYS A 24 0.15 5.70 10.82
C LYS A 24 -0.95 5.97 9.80
N PHE A 25 -2.04 5.21 9.88
CA PHE A 25 -3.19 5.44 9.04
C PHE A 25 -3.78 6.84 9.28
N ASP A 26 -3.96 7.56 8.19
CA ASP A 26 -4.59 8.87 8.13
C ASP A 26 -5.60 8.81 6.98
N ARG A 27 -6.88 8.94 7.33
CA ARG A 27 -7.99 8.84 6.40
C ARG A 27 -7.95 9.90 5.30
N ASP A 28 -7.53 11.11 5.64
CA ASP A 28 -7.55 12.23 4.69
C ASP A 28 -6.39 12.09 3.69
N LYS A 29 -5.26 11.54 4.14
CA LYS A 29 -4.11 11.23 3.26
C LYS A 29 -4.28 9.95 2.45
N TRP A 30 -5.21 9.07 2.84
CA TRP A 30 -5.42 7.79 2.16
C TRP A 30 -5.85 7.97 0.70
N ASP A 31 -6.59 9.04 0.39
CA ASP A 31 -7.05 9.34 -0.96
C ASP A 31 -6.26 10.45 -1.66
N ASP A 32 -5.16 10.90 -1.05
CA ASP A 32 -4.31 11.94 -1.64
C ASP A 32 -3.52 11.36 -2.82
N GLY A 33 -3.80 11.89 -4.01
CA GLY A 33 -3.35 11.35 -5.27
C GLY A 33 -4.12 11.89 -6.48
N ASP A 34 -3.81 11.35 -7.66
CA ASP A 34 -4.47 11.71 -8.93
C ASP A 34 -5.54 10.69 -9.36
N GLY A 35 -5.87 9.76 -8.46
CA GLY A 35 -6.80 8.65 -8.72
C GLY A 35 -6.15 7.44 -9.43
N LEU A 36 -4.93 7.58 -9.93
CA LEU A 36 -4.11 6.49 -10.49
C LEU A 36 -2.95 6.11 -9.56
N THR A 37 -2.38 7.11 -8.90
CA THR A 37 -1.27 7.05 -7.95
C THR A 37 -1.72 7.64 -6.62
N PHE A 38 -1.30 7.03 -5.52
CA PHE A 38 -1.68 7.43 -4.17
C PHE A 38 -0.43 7.60 -3.31
N ALA A 39 -0.14 8.84 -2.93
CA ALA A 39 1.16 9.20 -2.39
C ALA A 39 1.48 8.53 -1.04
N TYR A 40 0.45 8.19 -0.26
CA TYR A 40 0.63 7.73 1.13
C TYR A 40 0.12 6.30 1.41
N ARG A 41 -0.66 5.69 0.51
CA ARG A 41 -1.23 4.36 0.73
C ARG A 41 -0.18 3.28 1.03
N PRO A 42 0.97 3.19 0.31
CA PRO A 42 2.02 2.19 0.62
C PRO A 42 2.60 2.33 2.02
N GLY A 43 2.71 3.54 2.55
CA GLY A 43 3.22 3.79 3.90
C GLY A 43 2.22 3.43 5.00
N MET A 44 0.92 3.50 4.72
CA MET A 44 -0.16 3.35 5.71
C MET A 44 -0.78 1.95 5.76
N VAL A 45 -0.66 1.15 4.70
CA VAL A 45 -1.33 -0.15 4.61
C VAL A 45 -0.95 -1.11 5.74
N ASN A 46 0.31 -1.08 6.19
CA ASN A 46 0.77 -1.93 7.28
C ASN A 46 0.08 -1.56 8.59
N ASP A 47 -0.10 -0.26 8.89
CA ASP A 47 -0.82 0.18 10.09
C ASP A 47 -2.28 -0.25 10.05
N LEU A 48 -2.95 -0.16 8.91
CA LEU A 48 -4.34 -0.63 8.72
C LEU A 48 -4.51 -2.12 9.04
N ILE A 49 -3.58 -2.96 8.57
CA ILE A 49 -3.63 -4.42 8.76
C ILE A 49 -3.25 -4.77 10.20
N GLU A 50 -2.15 -4.23 10.71
CA GLU A 50 -1.62 -4.54 12.04
C GLU A 50 -2.57 -4.06 13.16
N SER A 51 -3.19 -2.89 13.00
CA SER A 51 -4.15 -2.33 13.96
C SER A 51 -5.53 -3.01 13.95
N LYS A 52 -5.79 -3.91 13.00
CA LYS A 52 -7.07 -4.61 12.82
C LYS A 52 -8.27 -3.66 12.65
N GLN A 53 -8.04 -2.42 12.22
CA GLN A 53 -9.10 -1.41 12.02
C GLN A 53 -10.19 -1.85 11.03
N LEU A 54 -9.85 -2.76 10.10
CA LEU A 54 -10.78 -3.27 9.09
C LEU A 54 -11.65 -4.43 9.60
N ASN A 55 -11.32 -5.05 10.73
CA ASN A 55 -12.02 -6.25 11.19
C ASN A 55 -13.49 -5.97 11.51
N ASN A 56 -14.38 -6.81 11.00
CA ASN A 56 -15.83 -6.74 11.21
C ASN A 56 -16.50 -5.43 10.71
N LEU A 57 -15.78 -4.59 9.96
CA LEU A 57 -16.42 -3.45 9.31
C LEU A 57 -17.40 -3.94 8.25
N LYS A 58 -18.52 -3.25 8.12
CA LYS A 58 -19.43 -3.42 6.98
C LYS A 58 -18.89 -2.68 5.77
N TYR A 59 -19.30 -3.11 4.57
CA TYR A 59 -18.94 -2.49 3.29
C TYR A 59 -18.97 -0.94 3.33
N GLN A 60 -20.06 -0.35 3.82
CA GLN A 60 -20.19 1.11 3.89
C GLN A 60 -19.24 1.77 4.90
N GLN A 61 -18.87 1.06 5.98
CA GLN A 61 -17.88 1.55 6.94
C GLN A 61 -16.47 1.50 6.35
N VAL A 62 -16.18 0.49 5.52
CA VAL A 62 -14.91 0.44 4.76
C VAL A 62 -14.85 1.60 3.77
N ILE A 63 -15.92 1.88 3.02
CA ILE A 63 -16.00 3.05 2.12
C ILE A 63 -15.81 4.35 2.91
N HIS A 64 -16.43 4.47 4.07
CA HIS A 64 -16.29 5.67 4.88
C HIS A 64 -14.85 5.87 5.38
N LEU A 65 -14.15 4.78 5.70
CA LEU A 65 -12.78 4.80 6.22
C LEU A 65 -11.72 4.98 5.13
N LEU A 66 -11.81 4.20 4.05
CA LEU A 66 -10.78 4.07 3.00
C LEU A 66 -11.17 4.76 1.68
N HIS A 67 -12.28 5.49 1.66
CA HIS A 67 -12.88 6.04 0.45
C HIS A 67 -13.20 4.94 -0.58
N ARG A 68 -13.37 5.34 -1.84
CA ARG A 68 -13.82 4.43 -2.90
C ARG A 68 -12.68 3.51 -3.34
N PRO A 69 -12.91 2.18 -3.44
CA PRO A 69 -11.93 1.26 -4.00
C PRO A 69 -11.82 1.42 -5.52
N GLN A 70 -10.70 0.98 -6.09
CA GLN A 70 -10.53 0.91 -7.53
C GLN A 70 -11.40 -0.17 -8.16
N LEU A 71 -11.56 -1.30 -7.47
CA LEU A 71 -12.49 -2.36 -7.86
C LEU A 71 -13.31 -2.82 -6.65
N SER A 72 -14.58 -3.10 -6.86
CA SER A 72 -15.46 -3.65 -5.83
C SER A 72 -16.37 -4.72 -6.43
N SER A 73 -16.61 -5.78 -5.65
CA SER A 73 -17.56 -6.85 -5.93
C SER A 73 -18.36 -7.17 -4.67
N LYS A 74 -19.23 -8.19 -4.74
CA LYS A 74 -19.92 -8.71 -3.55
C LYS A 74 -18.95 -9.27 -2.51
N ASP A 75 -17.83 -9.82 -2.96
CA ASP A 75 -16.92 -10.63 -2.13
C ASP A 75 -15.62 -9.90 -1.80
N SER A 76 -15.34 -8.74 -2.42
CA SER A 76 -14.10 -8.01 -2.18
C SER A 76 -14.13 -6.54 -2.57
N MET A 77 -13.22 -5.76 -1.95
CA MET A 77 -12.87 -4.39 -2.31
C MET A 77 -11.35 -4.33 -2.52
N VAL A 78 -10.91 -3.75 -3.63
CA VAL A 78 -9.50 -3.68 -4.03
C VAL A 78 -9.05 -2.23 -4.11
N TYR A 79 -8.01 -1.91 -3.36
CA TYR A 79 -7.37 -0.61 -3.34
C TYR A 79 -5.97 -0.72 -3.92
N ASP A 80 -5.67 0.07 -4.94
CA ASP A 80 -4.29 0.19 -5.42
C ASP A 80 -3.46 0.92 -4.37
N LEU A 81 -2.28 0.36 -4.09
CA LEU A 81 -1.30 0.92 -3.17
C LEU A 81 -0.16 1.54 -3.98
N ASP A 82 0.44 0.74 -4.87
CA ASP A 82 1.56 1.16 -5.72
C ASP A 82 1.50 0.51 -7.10
N ARG A 83 2.07 1.20 -8.09
CA ARG A 83 2.11 0.78 -9.49
C ARG A 83 3.40 1.26 -10.13
N GLU A 84 4.14 0.34 -10.74
CA GLU A 84 5.33 0.70 -11.52
C GLU A 84 5.11 0.45 -13.01
N TYR A 85 5.53 1.42 -13.81
CA TYR A 85 5.48 1.35 -15.26
C TYR A 85 6.89 1.38 -15.84
N SER A 86 7.14 0.54 -16.86
CA SER A 86 8.37 0.58 -17.65
C SER A 86 8.02 0.64 -19.13
N LYS A 87 8.55 1.65 -19.83
CA LYS A 87 8.28 1.91 -21.26
C LYS A 87 6.76 1.94 -21.56
N GLY A 88 5.98 2.58 -20.69
CA GLY A 88 4.51 2.71 -20.82
C GLY A 88 3.71 1.44 -20.51
N LYS A 89 4.34 0.35 -20.04
CA LYS A 89 3.66 -0.89 -19.64
C LYS A 89 3.71 -1.05 -18.13
N LEU A 90 2.59 -1.43 -17.52
CA LEU A 90 2.51 -1.80 -16.11
C LEU A 90 3.33 -3.06 -15.87
N ILE A 91 4.33 -2.99 -15.00
CA ILE A 91 5.23 -4.10 -14.68
C ILE A 91 5.08 -4.62 -13.25
N TYR A 92 4.51 -3.81 -12.36
CA TYR A 92 4.24 -4.17 -10.98
C TYR A 92 3.00 -3.45 -10.48
N THR A 93 2.21 -4.16 -9.68
CA THR A 93 1.08 -3.62 -8.93
C THR A 93 1.12 -4.19 -7.52
N GLN A 94 0.94 -3.32 -6.53
CA GLN A 94 0.64 -3.70 -5.16
C GLN A 94 -0.78 -3.26 -4.82
N THR A 95 -1.60 -4.16 -4.28
CA THR A 95 -3.00 -3.88 -3.92
C THR A 95 -3.32 -4.36 -2.51
N LEU A 96 -4.19 -3.62 -1.81
CA LEU A 96 -4.88 -4.09 -0.62
C LEU A 96 -6.19 -4.73 -1.06
N VAL A 97 -6.38 -6.00 -0.72
CA VAL A 97 -7.62 -6.74 -0.96
C VAL A 97 -8.34 -6.93 0.37
N VAL A 98 -9.52 -6.33 0.48
CA VAL A 98 -10.43 -6.48 1.61
C VAL A 98 -11.52 -7.48 1.21
N PHE A 99 -11.51 -8.66 1.83
CA PHE A 99 -12.47 -9.73 1.58
C PHE A 99 -13.73 -9.55 2.43
N LEU A 100 -14.87 -9.82 1.81
CA LEU A 100 -16.18 -9.66 2.38
C LEU A 100 -16.93 -10.99 2.37
N LYS A 101 -17.73 -11.21 3.42
CA LYS A 101 -18.80 -12.21 3.45
C LYS A 101 -20.03 -11.54 4.02
N ASP A 102 -21.15 -11.63 3.31
CA ASP A 102 -22.41 -10.97 3.70
C ASP A 102 -22.23 -9.46 3.98
N SER A 103 -21.41 -8.80 3.15
CA SER A 103 -21.03 -7.38 3.26
C SER A 103 -20.22 -7.01 4.52
N VAL A 104 -19.66 -7.98 5.24
CA VAL A 104 -18.81 -7.78 6.41
C VAL A 104 -17.39 -8.21 6.09
N VAL A 105 -16.39 -7.43 6.52
CA VAL A 105 -14.97 -7.74 6.35
C VAL A 105 -14.61 -9.00 7.13
N THR A 106 -14.05 -9.98 6.43
CA THR A 106 -13.54 -11.22 7.01
C THR A 106 -12.01 -11.25 7.05
N LYS A 107 -11.37 -10.57 6.10
CA LYS A 107 -9.90 -10.56 5.95
C LYS A 107 -9.47 -9.33 5.16
N ALA A 108 -8.28 -8.82 5.42
CA ALA A 108 -7.60 -7.85 4.58
C ALA A 108 -6.13 -8.23 4.43
N GLU A 109 -5.59 -8.18 3.22
CA GLU A 109 -4.18 -8.49 2.96
C GLU A 109 -3.65 -7.78 1.72
N VAL A 110 -2.32 -7.71 1.60
CA VAL A 110 -1.64 -7.09 0.45
C VAL A 110 -1.27 -8.17 -0.57
N HIS A 111 -1.60 -7.92 -1.84
CA HIS A 111 -1.24 -8.76 -2.98
C HIS A 111 -0.29 -8.00 -3.89
N GLU A 112 0.70 -8.72 -4.41
CA GLU A 112 1.68 -8.20 -5.37
C GLU A 112 1.57 -8.96 -6.68
N THR A 113 1.53 -8.21 -7.79
CA THR A 113 1.51 -8.79 -9.14
C THR A 113 2.62 -8.18 -9.96
N HIS A 114 3.50 -9.03 -10.49
CA HIS A 114 4.52 -8.65 -11.45
C HIS A 114 4.11 -9.08 -12.86
N ALA A 115 4.40 -8.26 -13.87
CA ALA A 115 4.22 -8.65 -15.25
C ALA A 115 5.06 -9.89 -15.56
N LYS A 116 4.44 -10.90 -16.20
CA LYS A 116 5.17 -12.08 -16.68
C LYS A 116 6.22 -11.63 -17.69
N LYS A 117 7.49 -11.96 -17.44
CA LYS A 117 8.54 -11.83 -18.44
C LYS A 117 8.12 -12.69 -19.66
N LYS A 118 7.98 -12.05 -20.82
CA LYS A 118 7.82 -12.74 -22.10
C LYS A 118 9.18 -13.22 -22.58
#